data_AF-A0AAR5PFC8-F1
#
_entry.id   AF-A0AAR5PFC8-F1
#
_cell.length_a   1.000
_cell.length_b   1.000
_cell.length_c   1.000
_cell.angle_alpha   90.00
_cell.angle_beta   90.00
_cell.angle_gamma   90.00
#
_symmetry.space_group_name_H-M   'P 1'
#
loop_
_entity.id
_entity.type
_entity.pdbx_description
1 polymer ?
#
loop_
_entity_poly.entity_id
_entity_poly.type
_entity_poly.pdbx_seq_one_letter_code
_entity_poly.pdbx_strand_id
1 'polypeptide(L)'
;MDIPSCSHLLERKNPSRLLEKALALMEHQLTKDDVRRHQQTIKEYLYVSREGFLVRDLFNVMSLLDLVRLRRSKEKSFDESLDQLLDLCSIPPVLTRSLELLEYDMDMLEYFSWLGYMVVWLTEKAYQLKIVNSIYTLLTREYSQRHYLSLAVRKEKIHASRLSDVLADLLEIVEDDVYHKILKIIHLLMDGPKKTCEVLLKKGAVSAMIVRMEPTWMQRLPSTKPSVPSGREEIQHTDSIFYILTSLIAHANAQMMRAPTKFTLWSLQWAFRVFTMNPTTNVERNNVLAVLLLLMEIYPDLLLGNLTFAYDIAMLAMARDISFRSNWTSHIILTTSHEDHSCMSLLLMCISYFPNCLSGPKVAEEHQLLGLLIGN
;
A
#
# COMPACT_ATOMS: atom_id res chain seq x y z
N MET A 1 -15.13 -45.20 -12.36
CA MET A 1 -15.02 -43.94 -11.59
C MET A 1 -13.58 -43.85 -11.13
N ASP A 2 -12.76 -43.21 -11.94
CA ASP A 2 -11.33 -43.11 -11.69
C ASP A 2 -11.07 -42.03 -10.64
N ILE A 3 -10.45 -42.46 -9.56
CA ILE A 3 -9.88 -41.57 -8.54
C ILE A 3 -8.66 -40.92 -9.21
N PRO A 4 -8.59 -39.59 -9.38
CA PRO A 4 -7.37 -38.96 -9.84
C PRO A 4 -6.37 -39.05 -8.68
N SER A 5 -5.43 -39.98 -8.77
CA SER A 5 -4.33 -40.08 -7.83
C SER A 5 -3.48 -38.82 -7.94
N CYS A 6 -3.39 -38.08 -6.84
CA CYS A 6 -2.39 -37.04 -6.66
C CYS A 6 -1.01 -37.63 -7.00
N SER A 7 -0.28 -36.99 -7.92
CA SER A 7 1.05 -37.37 -8.43
C SER A 7 2.11 -37.53 -7.34
N HIS A 8 1.82 -37.09 -6.11
CA HIS A 8 2.66 -37.27 -4.92
C HIS A 8 2.96 -38.73 -4.53
N LEU A 9 2.28 -39.72 -5.09
CA LEU A 9 2.48 -41.14 -4.75
C LEU A 9 3.44 -41.91 -5.69
N LEU A 10 3.93 -41.29 -6.77
CA LEU A 10 4.70 -42.00 -7.81
C LEU A 10 6.22 -41.80 -7.76
N GLU A 11 6.74 -40.96 -6.86
CA GLU A 11 8.18 -40.91 -6.57
C GLU A 11 8.44 -41.13 -5.07
N ARG A 12 9.37 -42.05 -4.75
CA ARG A 12 9.69 -42.61 -3.42
C ARG A 12 10.17 -41.59 -2.35
N LYS A 13 10.04 -40.28 -2.54
CA LYS A 13 10.52 -39.26 -1.61
C LYS A 13 9.36 -38.42 -1.06
N ASN A 14 9.16 -38.48 0.25
CA ASN A 14 8.15 -37.69 0.96
C ASN A 14 8.64 -36.23 1.10
N PRO A 15 7.91 -35.22 0.57
CA PRO A 15 8.33 -33.82 0.60
C PRO A 15 8.48 -33.28 2.03
N SER A 16 7.57 -33.61 2.94
CA SER A 16 7.64 -33.18 4.35
C SER A 16 8.92 -33.69 5.03
N ARG A 17 9.33 -34.94 4.76
CA ARG A 17 10.60 -35.48 5.29
C ARG A 17 11.84 -34.81 4.69
N LEU A 18 11.80 -34.41 3.42
CA LEU A 18 12.90 -33.67 2.81
C LEU A 18 13.01 -32.26 3.39
N LEU A 19 11.88 -31.62 3.65
CA LEU A 19 11.81 -30.32 4.32
C LEU A 19 12.37 -30.38 5.75
N GLU A 20 11.91 -31.32 6.57
CA GLU A 20 12.46 -31.56 7.91
C GLU A 20 13.96 -31.85 7.88
N LYS A 21 14.42 -32.65 6.92
CA LYS A 21 15.84 -32.94 6.72
C LYS A 21 16.63 -31.69 6.33
N ALA A 22 16.09 -30.84 5.46
CA ALA A 22 16.74 -29.59 5.06
C ALA A 22 16.91 -28.66 6.26
N LEU A 23 15.85 -28.47 7.06
CA LEU A 23 15.88 -27.70 8.30
C LEU A 23 16.93 -28.25 9.26
N ALA A 24 16.85 -29.54 9.59
CA ALA A 24 17.78 -30.17 10.52
C ALA A 24 19.25 -30.01 10.10
N LEU A 25 19.56 -30.14 8.80
CA LEU A 25 20.93 -29.94 8.31
C LEU A 25 21.38 -28.48 8.45
N MET A 26 20.51 -27.52 8.14
CA MET A 26 20.85 -26.09 8.17
C MET A 26 20.98 -25.53 9.58
N GLU A 27 20.26 -26.09 10.55
CA GLU A 27 20.32 -25.70 11.96
C GLU A 27 21.47 -26.37 12.71
N HIS A 28 21.86 -27.59 12.31
CA HIS A 28 22.84 -28.37 13.04
C HIS A 28 24.26 -27.78 12.94
N GLN A 29 24.91 -27.57 14.09
CA GLN A 29 26.19 -26.86 14.17
C GLN A 29 27.33 -27.55 13.39
N LEU A 30 27.33 -28.89 13.32
CA LEU A 30 28.38 -29.65 12.60
C LEU A 30 28.25 -29.60 11.08
N THR A 31 27.05 -29.34 10.54
CA THR A 31 26.80 -29.30 9.09
C THR A 31 26.67 -27.88 8.56
N LYS A 32 26.80 -26.87 9.43
CA LYS A 32 26.58 -25.45 9.11
C LYS A 32 27.38 -24.93 7.90
N ASP A 33 28.52 -25.55 7.59
CA ASP A 33 29.43 -25.16 6.51
C ASP A 33 29.31 -26.07 5.26
N ASP A 34 28.50 -27.12 5.31
CA ASP A 34 28.25 -28.04 4.17
C ASP A 34 27.19 -27.47 3.21
N VAL A 35 27.54 -26.33 2.59
CA VAL A 35 26.68 -25.58 1.67
C VAL A 35 26.15 -26.46 0.54
N ARG A 36 26.99 -27.32 -0.02
CA ARG A 36 26.61 -28.23 -1.13
C ARG A 36 25.49 -29.19 -0.71
N ARG A 37 25.61 -29.79 0.47
CA ARG A 37 24.59 -30.71 0.98
C ARG A 37 23.27 -30.01 1.31
N HIS A 38 23.33 -28.78 1.83
CA HIS A 38 22.13 -27.96 2.03
C HIS A 38 21.42 -27.69 0.70
N GLN A 39 22.14 -27.16 -0.28
CA GLN A 39 21.58 -26.85 -1.60
C GLN A 39 21.01 -28.09 -2.28
N GLN A 40 21.71 -29.23 -2.23
CA GLN A 40 21.23 -30.48 -2.80
C GLN A 40 19.90 -30.92 -2.17
N THR A 41 19.79 -30.83 -0.84
CA THR A 41 18.57 -31.23 -0.13
C THR A 41 17.41 -30.29 -0.45
N ILE A 42 17.67 -28.98 -0.53
CA ILE A 42 16.66 -27.99 -0.93
C ILE A 42 16.22 -28.20 -2.38
N LYS A 43 17.15 -28.45 -3.31
CA LYS A 43 16.83 -28.75 -4.71
C LYS A 43 15.99 -30.02 -4.84
N GLU A 44 16.29 -31.06 -4.06
CA GLU A 44 15.47 -32.27 -4.01
C GLU A 44 14.06 -31.99 -3.49
N TYR A 45 13.92 -31.18 -2.44
CA TYR A 45 12.61 -30.74 -1.92
C TYR A 45 11.82 -29.97 -2.99
N LEU A 46 12.44 -28.95 -3.61
CA LEU A 46 11.82 -28.14 -4.66
C LEU A 46 11.40 -28.98 -5.87
N TYR A 47 12.17 -30.01 -6.23
CA TYR A 47 11.83 -30.92 -7.32
C TYR A 47 10.56 -31.72 -7.04
N VAL A 48 10.37 -32.22 -5.81
CA VAL A 48 9.18 -33.01 -5.46
C VAL A 48 7.96 -32.14 -5.10
N SER A 49 8.18 -30.87 -4.74
CA SER A 49 7.16 -29.90 -4.35
C SER A 49 6.76 -28.94 -5.47
N ARG A 50 6.95 -29.30 -6.75
CA ARG A 50 6.61 -28.45 -7.90
C ARG A 50 5.14 -28.03 -7.97
N GLU A 51 4.25 -28.82 -7.37
CA GLU A 51 2.80 -28.58 -7.31
C GLU A 51 2.39 -27.82 -6.03
N GLY A 52 3.34 -27.27 -5.26
CA GLY A 52 3.05 -26.61 -3.99
C GLY A 52 3.50 -27.42 -2.78
N PHE A 53 3.29 -26.85 -1.60
CA PHE A 53 3.58 -27.50 -0.32
C PHE A 53 2.29 -27.76 0.46
N LEU A 54 2.34 -28.72 1.38
CA LEU A 54 1.18 -29.09 2.20
C LEU A 54 0.91 -28.03 3.26
N VAL A 55 -0.36 -27.81 3.60
CA VAL A 55 -0.77 -26.88 4.68
C VAL A 55 -0.08 -27.22 6.00
N ARG A 56 0.01 -28.51 6.36
CA ARG A 56 0.70 -28.95 7.57
C ARG A 56 2.19 -28.61 7.64
N ASP A 57 2.80 -28.36 6.48
CA ASP A 57 4.23 -28.06 6.36
C ASP A 57 4.50 -26.54 6.39
N LEU A 58 3.47 -25.69 6.47
CA LEU A 58 3.57 -24.23 6.41
C LEU A 58 4.62 -23.65 7.34
N PHE A 59 4.60 -24.04 8.62
CA PHE A 59 5.57 -23.60 9.62
C PHE A 59 7.01 -23.92 9.20
N ASN A 60 7.24 -25.14 8.72
CA ASN A 60 8.55 -25.61 8.28
C ASN A 60 9.01 -24.92 6.98
N VAL A 61 8.08 -24.60 6.07
CA VAL A 61 8.37 -23.85 4.85
C VAL A 61 8.81 -22.42 5.16
N MET A 62 8.08 -21.73 6.05
CA MET A 62 8.46 -20.39 6.52
C MET A 62 9.85 -20.42 7.17
N SER A 63 10.08 -21.40 8.06
CA SER A 63 11.37 -21.61 8.73
C SER A 63 12.52 -21.85 7.75
N LEU A 64 12.29 -22.66 6.70
CA LEU A 64 13.30 -22.94 5.69
C LEU A 64 13.65 -21.67 4.90
N LEU A 65 12.64 -20.91 4.47
CA LEU A 65 12.84 -19.64 3.77
C LEU A 65 13.61 -18.64 4.63
N ASP A 66 13.31 -18.55 5.93
CA ASP A 66 14.05 -17.70 6.86
C ASP A 66 15.51 -18.14 7.03
N LEU A 67 15.78 -19.44 7.17
CA LEU A 67 17.14 -19.96 7.24
C LEU A 67 17.91 -19.70 5.93
N VAL A 68 17.28 -19.94 4.78
CA VAL A 68 17.90 -19.68 3.47
C VAL A 68 18.22 -18.19 3.31
N ARG A 69 17.28 -17.30 3.65
CA ARG A 69 17.49 -15.84 3.68
C ARG A 69 18.69 -15.47 4.57
N LEU A 70 18.73 -15.99 5.79
CA LEU A 70 19.82 -15.71 6.72
C LEU A 70 21.17 -16.22 6.20
N ARG A 71 21.22 -17.41 5.60
CA ARG A 71 22.44 -17.99 5.04
C ARG A 71 22.93 -17.25 3.80
N ARG A 72 22.02 -16.74 2.97
CA ARG A 72 22.34 -15.92 1.78
C ARG A 72 23.22 -14.72 2.09
N SER A 73 23.04 -14.10 3.27
CA SER A 73 23.87 -12.97 3.71
C SER A 73 25.36 -13.32 3.82
N LYS A 74 25.69 -14.60 4.01
CA LYS A 74 27.06 -15.13 4.10
C LYS A 74 27.49 -15.82 2.83
N GLU A 75 26.58 -16.54 2.17
CA GLU A 75 26.85 -17.39 1.01
C GLU A 75 25.84 -17.11 -0.11
N LYS A 76 26.26 -16.37 -1.13
CA LYS A 76 25.41 -15.99 -2.29
C LYS A 76 24.91 -17.19 -3.09
N SER A 77 25.51 -18.36 -2.93
CA SER A 77 25.06 -19.58 -3.62
C SER A 77 23.62 -19.97 -3.24
N PHE A 78 23.08 -19.47 -2.12
CA PHE A 78 21.68 -19.64 -1.75
C PHE A 78 20.69 -18.77 -2.53
N ASP A 79 21.15 -17.82 -3.38
CA ASP A 79 20.27 -16.96 -4.19
C ASP A 79 19.31 -17.77 -5.07
N GLU A 80 19.82 -18.82 -5.75
CA GLU A 80 19.01 -19.71 -6.60
C GLU A 80 17.96 -20.48 -5.78
N SER A 81 18.35 -20.97 -4.61
CA SER A 81 17.44 -21.71 -3.72
C SER A 81 16.35 -20.80 -3.17
N LEU A 82 16.68 -19.58 -2.76
CA LEU A 82 15.70 -18.60 -2.31
C LEU A 82 14.73 -18.24 -3.43
N ASP A 83 15.26 -17.98 -4.63
CA ASP A 83 14.48 -17.60 -5.80
C ASP A 83 13.40 -18.64 -6.13
N GLN A 84 13.78 -19.93 -6.13
CA GLN A 84 12.87 -21.04 -6.39
C GLN A 84 11.88 -21.29 -5.25
N LEU A 85 12.29 -21.12 -3.99
CA LEU A 85 11.37 -21.22 -2.85
C LEU A 85 10.32 -20.10 -2.85
N LEU A 86 10.70 -18.88 -3.26
CA LEU A 86 9.75 -17.77 -3.42
C LEU A 86 8.78 -18.01 -4.58
N ASP A 87 9.21 -18.64 -5.67
CA ASP A 87 8.29 -19.04 -6.75
C ASP A 87 7.23 -20.01 -6.25
N LEU A 88 7.65 -20.98 -5.42
CA LEU A 88 6.75 -21.94 -4.80
C LEU A 88 5.67 -21.28 -3.93
N CYS A 89 5.99 -20.15 -3.27
CA CYS A 89 5.03 -19.38 -2.48
C CYS A 89 3.89 -18.77 -3.30
N SER A 90 4.02 -18.72 -4.63
CA SER A 90 2.95 -18.24 -5.53
C SER A 90 1.85 -19.28 -5.77
N ILE A 91 2.09 -20.54 -5.35
CA ILE A 91 1.15 -21.66 -5.46
C ILE A 91 0.41 -21.77 -4.13
N PRO A 92 -0.94 -21.90 -4.13
CA PRO A 92 -1.70 -22.11 -2.91
C PRO A 92 -1.22 -23.35 -2.15
N PRO A 93 -1.22 -23.30 -0.80
CA PRO A 93 -0.97 -24.49 0.01
C PRO A 93 -1.98 -25.62 -0.32
N VAL A 94 -1.51 -26.86 -0.23
CA VAL A 94 -2.26 -28.07 -0.58
C VAL A 94 -2.83 -28.73 0.67
N LEU A 95 -4.12 -29.07 0.62
CA LEU A 95 -4.87 -29.83 1.61
C LEU A 95 -4.87 -31.31 1.23
N THR A 96 -4.52 -32.17 2.19
CA THR A 96 -4.73 -33.61 2.12
C THR A 96 -6.12 -34.01 2.62
N ARG A 97 -6.69 -33.22 3.53
CA ARG A 97 -8.03 -33.42 4.10
C ARG A 97 -8.66 -32.09 4.52
N SER A 98 -9.99 -32.01 4.51
CA SER A 98 -10.72 -30.79 4.88
C SER A 98 -10.50 -30.34 6.32
N LEU A 99 -10.24 -31.28 7.25
CA LEU A 99 -10.00 -30.99 8.67
C LEU A 99 -8.75 -30.10 8.89
N GLU A 100 -7.79 -30.11 7.95
CA GLU A 100 -6.58 -29.30 8.03
C GLU A 100 -6.86 -27.79 8.03
N LEU A 101 -8.02 -27.36 7.51
CA LEU A 101 -8.46 -25.96 7.59
C LEU A 101 -8.64 -25.46 9.03
N LEU A 102 -9.01 -26.37 9.94
CA LEU A 102 -9.19 -26.06 11.36
C LEU A 102 -7.91 -26.33 12.15
N GLU A 103 -7.19 -27.40 11.81
CA GLU A 103 -5.95 -27.79 12.52
C GLU A 103 -4.83 -26.77 12.33
N TYR A 104 -4.70 -26.19 11.13
CA TYR A 104 -3.61 -25.30 10.75
C TYR A 104 -4.10 -23.87 10.46
N ASP A 105 -5.22 -23.47 11.08
CA ASP A 105 -5.81 -22.13 10.89
C ASP A 105 -4.79 -21.03 11.21
N MET A 106 -4.14 -21.13 12.37
CA MET A 106 -3.14 -20.16 12.81
C MET A 106 -1.91 -20.13 11.90
N ASP A 107 -1.44 -21.28 11.41
CA ASP A 107 -0.29 -21.34 10.49
C ASP A 107 -0.61 -20.67 9.15
N MET A 108 -1.84 -20.79 8.65
CA MET A 108 -2.27 -20.08 7.45
C MET A 108 -2.32 -18.57 7.66
N LEU A 109 -2.85 -18.10 8.81
CA LEU A 109 -2.86 -16.67 9.14
C LEU A 109 -1.44 -16.09 9.28
N GLU A 110 -0.55 -16.84 9.94
CA GLU A 110 0.85 -16.45 10.09
C GLU A 110 1.55 -16.45 8.74
N TYR A 111 1.31 -17.44 7.87
CA TYR A 111 1.88 -17.49 6.52
C TYR A 111 1.57 -16.25 5.68
N PHE A 112 0.32 -15.80 5.65
CA PHE A 112 -0.02 -14.58 4.90
C PHE A 112 0.59 -13.32 5.53
N SER A 113 0.72 -13.27 6.85
CA SER A 113 1.44 -12.19 7.54
C SER A 113 2.93 -12.20 7.22
N TRP A 114 3.53 -13.39 7.23
CA TRP A 114 4.94 -13.67 6.95
C TRP A 114 5.33 -13.28 5.52
N LEU A 115 4.46 -13.52 4.52
CA LEU A 115 4.69 -13.03 3.17
C LEU A 115 4.83 -11.49 3.14
N GLY A 116 4.02 -10.77 3.92
CA GLY A 116 4.18 -9.32 4.08
C GLY A 116 5.53 -8.95 4.68
N TYR A 117 5.92 -9.60 5.79
CA TYR A 117 7.21 -9.35 6.44
C TYR A 117 8.41 -9.66 5.54
N MET A 118 8.31 -10.67 4.68
CA MET A 118 9.36 -11.00 3.71
C MET A 118 9.63 -9.86 2.71
N VAL A 119 8.62 -9.06 2.35
CA VAL A 119 8.81 -7.85 1.52
C VAL A 119 9.66 -6.81 2.27
N VAL A 120 9.45 -6.67 3.59
CA VAL A 120 10.24 -5.75 4.43
C VAL A 120 11.67 -6.27 4.59
N TRP A 121 11.84 -7.57 4.78
CA TRP A 121 13.13 -8.18 5.10
C TRP A 121 14.05 -8.39 3.90
N LEU A 122 13.50 -8.63 2.71
CA LEU A 122 14.27 -8.74 1.48
C LEU A 122 14.28 -7.37 0.80
N THR A 123 15.38 -6.62 0.95
CA THR A 123 15.49 -5.26 0.41
C THR A 123 15.74 -5.23 -1.10
N GLU A 124 16.10 -6.35 -1.73
CA GLU A 124 16.26 -6.38 -3.18
C GLU A 124 14.91 -6.36 -3.88
N LYS A 125 14.71 -5.31 -4.70
CA LYS A 125 13.51 -5.08 -5.50
C LYS A 125 13.01 -6.31 -6.26
N ALA A 126 13.90 -7.12 -6.83
CA ALA A 126 13.51 -8.34 -7.55
C ALA A 126 12.76 -9.35 -6.66
N TYR A 127 13.22 -9.56 -5.42
CA TYR A 127 12.56 -10.45 -4.47
C TYR A 127 11.28 -9.84 -3.90
N GLN A 128 11.28 -8.53 -3.61
CA GLN A 128 10.06 -7.82 -3.20
C GLN A 128 8.96 -7.97 -4.25
N LEU A 129 9.28 -7.71 -5.53
CA LEU A 129 8.33 -7.88 -6.62
C LEU A 129 7.84 -9.32 -6.75
N LYS A 130 8.73 -10.32 -6.57
CA LYS A 130 8.35 -11.73 -6.61
C LYS A 130 7.31 -12.05 -5.52
N ILE A 131 7.59 -11.68 -4.26
CA ILE A 131 6.69 -11.92 -3.13
C ILE A 131 5.35 -11.20 -3.31
N VAL A 132 5.38 -9.92 -3.70
CA VAL A 132 4.16 -9.14 -3.92
C VAL A 132 3.33 -9.73 -5.07
N ASN A 133 3.98 -10.22 -6.13
CA ASN A 133 3.28 -10.97 -7.19
C ASN A 133 2.73 -12.32 -6.69
N SER A 134 3.41 -13.01 -5.76
CA SER A 134 2.89 -14.22 -5.11
C SER A 134 1.61 -13.93 -4.34
N ILE A 135 1.62 -12.89 -3.49
CA ILE A 135 0.44 -12.45 -2.73
C ILE A 135 -0.71 -12.10 -3.70
N TYR A 136 -0.43 -11.32 -4.74
CA TYR A 136 -1.42 -10.97 -5.75
C TYR A 136 -2.01 -12.23 -6.42
N THR A 137 -1.17 -13.18 -6.82
CA THR A 137 -1.60 -14.45 -7.42
C THR A 137 -2.47 -15.26 -6.46
N LEU A 138 -2.11 -15.29 -5.17
CA LEU A 138 -2.88 -15.95 -4.13
C LEU A 138 -4.25 -15.28 -3.88
N LEU A 139 -4.43 -14.00 -4.24
CA LEU A 139 -5.69 -13.26 -4.12
C LEU A 139 -6.57 -13.26 -5.36
N THR A 140 -6.02 -13.59 -6.53
CA THR A 140 -6.76 -13.48 -7.81
C THR A 140 -6.92 -14.79 -8.54
N ARG A 141 -5.94 -15.70 -8.46
CA ARG A 141 -5.92 -16.90 -9.28
C ARG A 141 -6.76 -17.99 -8.64
N GLU A 142 -7.73 -18.48 -9.39
CA GLU A 142 -8.48 -19.69 -9.04
C GLU A 142 -7.75 -20.93 -9.57
N TYR A 143 -7.76 -21.99 -8.78
CA TYR A 143 -7.14 -23.27 -9.11
C TYR A 143 -8.24 -24.32 -9.16
N SER A 144 -8.35 -25.03 -10.29
CA SER A 144 -9.44 -25.97 -10.56
C SER A 144 -9.39 -27.24 -9.72
N GLN A 145 -8.23 -27.56 -9.14
CA GLN A 145 -8.00 -28.79 -8.40
C GLN A 145 -8.42 -28.62 -6.94
N ARG A 146 -9.25 -29.54 -6.44
CA ARG A 146 -9.87 -29.47 -5.10
C ARG A 146 -8.91 -29.55 -3.93
N HIS A 147 -7.68 -30.00 -4.15
CA HIS A 147 -6.69 -30.12 -3.10
C HIS A 147 -6.01 -28.78 -2.79
N TYR A 148 -6.05 -27.78 -3.67
CA TYR A 148 -5.54 -26.46 -3.34
C TYR A 148 -6.48 -25.71 -2.39
N LEU A 149 -5.90 -24.88 -1.54
CA LEU A 149 -6.65 -23.93 -0.74
C LEU A 149 -7.50 -23.03 -1.67
N SER A 150 -8.82 -23.07 -1.49
CA SER A 150 -9.75 -22.35 -2.36
C SER A 150 -9.51 -20.84 -2.32
N LEU A 151 -9.91 -20.12 -3.37
CA LEU A 151 -9.73 -18.67 -3.43
C LEU A 151 -10.47 -17.96 -2.29
N ALA A 152 -11.69 -18.43 -1.96
CA ALA A 152 -12.48 -17.88 -0.87
C ALA A 152 -11.76 -18.02 0.48
N VAL A 153 -11.22 -19.20 0.78
CA VAL A 153 -10.49 -19.42 2.04
C VAL A 153 -9.20 -18.59 2.07
N ARG A 154 -8.45 -18.51 0.97
CA ARG A 154 -7.26 -17.65 0.88
C ARG A 154 -7.59 -16.18 1.19
N LYS A 155 -8.64 -15.64 0.57
CA LYS A 155 -9.09 -14.27 0.83
C LYS A 155 -9.48 -14.08 2.29
N GLU A 156 -10.27 -15.00 2.85
CA GLU A 156 -10.67 -14.98 4.27
C GLU A 156 -9.45 -14.94 5.19
N LYS A 157 -8.47 -15.84 5.00
CA LYS A 157 -7.26 -15.89 5.82
C LYS A 157 -6.38 -14.65 5.64
N ILE A 158 -6.27 -14.12 4.42
CA ILE A 158 -5.55 -12.86 4.20
C ILE A 158 -6.22 -11.70 4.96
N HIS A 159 -7.54 -11.57 4.91
CA HIS A 159 -8.26 -10.52 5.66
C HIS A 159 -8.14 -10.67 7.18
N ALA A 160 -8.05 -11.90 7.67
CA ALA A 160 -7.88 -12.19 9.10
C ALA A 160 -6.42 -12.08 9.58
N SER A 161 -5.46 -12.16 8.66
CA SER A 161 -4.02 -12.03 8.95
C SER A 161 -3.59 -10.59 9.27
N ARG A 162 -2.30 -10.42 9.58
CA ARG A 162 -1.68 -9.10 9.78
C ARG A 162 -1.17 -8.50 8.47
N LEU A 163 -1.47 -9.08 7.31
CA LEU A 163 -0.97 -8.57 6.03
C LEU A 163 -1.37 -7.11 5.80
N SER A 164 -2.60 -6.72 6.13
CA SER A 164 -3.04 -5.32 5.99
C SER A 164 -2.24 -4.34 6.86
N ASP A 165 -1.79 -4.76 8.05
CA ASP A 165 -0.90 -3.95 8.89
C ASP A 165 0.42 -3.71 8.15
N VAL A 166 1.01 -4.77 7.59
CA VAL A 166 2.31 -4.72 6.93
C VAL A 166 2.23 -3.95 5.61
N LEU A 167 1.15 -4.12 4.83
CA LEU A 167 0.92 -3.36 3.60
C LEU A 167 0.83 -1.86 3.89
N ALA A 168 0.22 -1.45 5.01
CA ALA A 168 0.17 -0.05 5.40
C ALA A 168 1.57 0.51 5.67
N ASP A 169 2.40 -0.23 6.40
CA ASP A 169 3.78 0.17 6.69
C ASP A 169 4.62 0.20 5.38
N LEU A 170 4.39 -0.74 4.46
CA LEU A 170 5.06 -0.80 3.15
C LEU A 170 4.78 0.42 2.27
N LEU A 171 3.60 1.05 2.36
CA LEU A 171 3.28 2.26 1.60
C LEU A 171 4.31 3.39 1.82
N GLU A 172 4.90 3.46 3.01
CA GLU A 172 5.85 4.52 3.38
C GLU A 172 7.32 4.20 3.02
N ILE A 173 7.68 2.93 2.81
CA ILE A 173 9.10 2.53 2.74
C ILE A 173 9.54 1.94 1.41
N VAL A 174 8.61 1.45 0.58
CA VAL A 174 8.99 0.78 -0.68
C VAL A 174 9.23 1.76 -1.83
N GLU A 175 10.05 1.36 -2.80
CA GLU A 175 10.24 2.08 -4.07
C GLU A 175 8.98 2.04 -4.94
N ASP A 176 8.88 2.95 -5.91
CA ASP A 176 7.67 3.18 -6.72
C ASP A 176 7.19 1.93 -7.49
N ASP A 177 8.10 1.11 -8.00
CA ASP A 177 7.74 -0.12 -8.72
C ASP A 177 7.04 -1.16 -7.84
N VAL A 178 7.48 -1.26 -6.58
CA VAL A 178 6.88 -2.16 -5.58
C VAL A 178 5.59 -1.53 -5.06
N TYR A 179 5.59 -0.21 -4.84
CA TYR A 179 4.43 0.56 -4.39
C TYR A 179 3.20 0.33 -5.27
N HIS A 180 3.35 0.36 -6.60
CA HIS A 180 2.25 0.04 -7.53
C HIS A 180 1.60 -1.31 -7.25
N LYS A 181 2.43 -2.33 -7.01
CA LYS A 181 1.95 -3.68 -6.76
C LYS A 181 1.30 -3.80 -5.38
N ILE A 182 1.79 -3.06 -4.39
CA ILE A 182 1.14 -2.92 -3.08
C ILE A 182 -0.24 -2.27 -3.21
N LEU A 183 -0.38 -1.18 -3.98
CA LEU A 183 -1.68 -0.54 -4.24
C LEU A 183 -2.67 -1.53 -4.87
N LYS A 184 -2.23 -2.35 -5.82
CA LYS A 184 -3.09 -3.40 -6.42
C LYS A 184 -3.60 -4.41 -5.40
N ILE A 185 -2.75 -4.84 -4.47
CA ILE A 185 -3.17 -5.74 -3.40
C ILE A 185 -4.16 -5.04 -2.47
N ILE A 186 -3.86 -3.82 -2.03
CA ILE A 186 -4.75 -3.05 -1.14
C ILE A 186 -6.12 -2.85 -1.81
N HIS A 187 -6.16 -2.52 -3.09
CA HIS A 187 -7.40 -2.44 -3.87
C HIS A 187 -8.21 -3.74 -3.78
N LEU A 188 -7.59 -4.90 -4.01
CA LEU A 188 -8.27 -6.20 -3.87
C LEU A 188 -8.79 -6.47 -2.45
N LEU A 189 -8.17 -5.86 -1.44
CA LEU A 189 -8.60 -5.99 -0.05
C LEU A 189 -9.73 -5.01 0.33
N MET A 190 -10.03 -4.00 -0.50
CA MET A 190 -11.11 -3.04 -0.24
C MET A 190 -12.50 -3.67 -0.34
N ASP A 191 -12.65 -4.74 -1.13
CA ASP A 191 -13.88 -5.53 -1.22
C ASP A 191 -14.13 -6.42 0.01
N GLY A 192 -13.25 -6.36 1.00
CA GLY A 192 -13.26 -7.21 2.18
C GLY A 192 -14.02 -6.67 3.39
N PRO A 193 -13.79 -7.27 4.57
CA PRO A 193 -14.39 -6.81 5.81
C PRO A 193 -13.90 -5.41 6.21
N LYS A 194 -14.80 -4.60 6.80
CA LYS A 194 -14.52 -3.24 7.32
C LYS A 194 -13.28 -3.16 8.21
N LYS A 195 -12.98 -4.23 8.97
CA LYS A 195 -11.78 -4.34 9.82
C LYS A 195 -10.48 -4.08 9.05
N THR A 196 -10.41 -4.50 7.79
CA THR A 196 -9.26 -4.25 6.90
C THR A 196 -9.02 -2.75 6.72
N CYS A 197 -10.10 -2.00 6.42
CA CYS A 197 -10.04 -0.55 6.26
C CYS A 197 -9.65 0.13 7.58
N GLU A 198 -10.21 -0.32 8.71
CA GLU A 198 -9.86 0.22 10.03
C GLU A 198 -8.37 0.05 10.35
N VAL A 199 -7.79 -1.10 10.01
CA VAL A 199 -6.36 -1.37 10.17
C VAL A 199 -5.52 -0.39 9.33
N LEU A 200 -5.83 -0.26 8.04
CA LEU A 200 -5.11 0.64 7.12
C LEU A 200 -5.20 2.10 7.57
N LEU A 201 -6.39 2.53 8.02
CA LEU A 201 -6.62 3.88 8.56
C LEU A 201 -5.78 4.15 9.82
N LYS A 202 -5.79 3.22 10.78
CA LYS A 202 -5.03 3.35 12.04
C LYS A 202 -3.52 3.39 11.81
N LYS A 203 -3.06 2.70 10.78
CA LYS A 203 -1.66 2.67 10.34
C LYS A 203 -1.24 3.86 9.47
N GLY A 204 -2.13 4.79 9.16
CA GLY A 204 -1.78 6.01 8.45
C GLY A 204 -1.70 5.88 6.92
N ALA A 205 -2.28 4.82 6.34
CA ALA A 205 -2.22 4.56 4.90
C ALA A 205 -2.67 5.77 4.04
N VAL A 206 -3.67 6.52 4.50
CA VAL A 206 -4.15 7.75 3.84
C VAL A 206 -3.03 8.79 3.72
N SER A 207 -2.31 9.05 4.80
CA SER A 207 -1.21 10.03 4.78
C SER A 207 -0.04 9.54 3.93
N ALA A 208 0.29 8.25 4.02
CA ALA A 208 1.35 7.62 3.22
C ALA A 208 1.08 7.78 1.71
N MET A 209 -0.13 7.46 1.24
CA MET A 209 -0.49 7.59 -0.18
C MET A 209 -0.50 9.03 -0.67
N ILE A 210 -1.05 9.97 0.13
CA ILE A 210 -1.10 11.40 -0.24
C ILE A 210 0.31 11.98 -0.36
N VAL A 211 1.20 11.63 0.57
CA VAL A 211 2.58 12.14 0.57
C VAL A 211 3.31 11.79 -0.73
N ARG A 212 3.11 10.57 -1.24
CA ARG A 212 3.75 10.05 -2.46
C ARG A 212 3.27 10.68 -3.76
N MET A 213 2.18 11.46 -3.74
CA MET A 213 1.76 12.22 -4.92
C MET A 213 2.78 13.31 -5.30
N GLU A 214 3.65 13.72 -4.37
CA GLU A 214 4.68 14.72 -4.60
C GLU A 214 6.04 14.02 -4.76
N PRO A 215 6.74 14.14 -5.91
CA PRO A 215 7.87 13.27 -6.27
C PRO A 215 9.12 13.43 -5.39
N THR A 216 9.31 14.57 -4.72
CA THR A 216 10.47 14.83 -3.86
C THR A 216 10.26 14.41 -2.40
N TRP A 217 9.14 13.76 -2.09
CA TRP A 217 8.73 13.44 -0.71
C TRP A 217 9.79 12.69 0.10
N MET A 218 10.49 11.71 -0.49
CA MET A 218 11.53 10.93 0.20
C MET A 218 12.76 11.77 0.58
N GLN A 219 13.06 12.81 -0.19
CA GLN A 219 14.27 13.62 -0.05
C GLN A 219 14.01 14.86 0.82
N ARG A 220 12.75 15.21 1.05
CA ARG A 220 12.33 16.44 1.71
C ARG A 220 12.18 16.25 3.20
N LEU A 221 12.79 17.14 3.98
CA LEU A 221 12.54 17.19 5.43
C LEU A 221 11.05 17.50 5.71
N PRO A 222 10.45 16.93 6.78
CA PRO A 222 9.04 17.15 7.10
C PRO A 222 8.63 18.64 7.25
N SER A 223 9.57 19.52 7.58
CA SER A 223 9.37 20.96 7.76
C SER A 223 9.53 21.79 6.48
N THR A 224 10.00 21.20 5.39
CA THR A 224 10.30 21.92 4.15
C THR A 224 9.13 21.81 3.19
N LYS A 225 8.60 22.94 2.69
CA LYS A 225 7.52 22.98 1.69
C LYS A 225 8.06 22.57 0.30
N PRO A 226 7.33 21.80 -0.52
CA PRO A 226 7.76 21.50 -1.89
C PRO A 226 7.75 22.77 -2.76
N SER A 227 8.55 22.77 -3.82
CA SER A 227 8.51 23.83 -4.83
C SER A 227 7.17 23.85 -5.55
N VAL A 228 6.82 24.99 -6.16
CA VAL A 228 5.64 25.10 -7.01
C VAL A 228 5.84 24.18 -8.24
N PRO A 229 4.86 23.33 -8.59
CA PRO A 229 4.96 22.51 -9.78
C PRO A 229 4.90 23.34 -11.06
N SER A 230 5.39 22.78 -12.16
CA SER A 230 5.30 23.33 -13.51
C SER A 230 3.99 22.97 -14.23
N GLY A 231 3.24 22.00 -13.71
CA GLY A 231 2.02 21.46 -14.33
C GLY A 231 2.29 20.39 -15.39
N ARG A 232 3.56 20.03 -15.62
CA ARG A 232 3.98 19.00 -16.58
C ARG A 232 4.36 17.68 -15.90
N GLU A 233 4.38 17.68 -14.57
CA GLU A 233 4.70 16.50 -13.78
C GLU A 233 3.61 15.45 -13.93
N GLU A 234 4.03 14.19 -14.03
CA GLU A 234 3.12 13.04 -14.06
C GLU A 234 3.09 12.41 -12.67
N ILE A 235 1.89 12.32 -12.09
CA ILE A 235 1.66 11.56 -10.87
C ILE A 235 1.21 10.16 -11.29
N GLN A 236 1.99 9.16 -10.93
CA GLN A 236 1.69 7.78 -11.31
C GLN A 236 0.58 7.18 -10.43
N HIS A 237 -0.19 6.27 -11.00
CA HIS A 237 -1.18 5.44 -10.30
C HIS A 237 -2.34 6.21 -9.62
N THR A 238 -2.68 7.40 -10.14
CA THR A 238 -3.76 8.25 -9.64
C THR A 238 -5.08 7.51 -9.45
N ASP A 239 -5.51 6.71 -10.44
CA ASP A 239 -6.76 5.95 -10.37
C ASP A 239 -6.83 5.04 -9.15
N SER A 240 -5.77 4.28 -8.91
CA SER A 240 -5.69 3.35 -7.78
C SER A 240 -5.61 4.11 -6.45
N ILE A 241 -4.83 5.19 -6.40
CA ILE A 241 -4.68 6.00 -5.19
C ILE A 241 -6.03 6.64 -4.82
N PHE A 242 -6.70 7.32 -5.76
CA PHE A 242 -7.97 7.99 -5.47
C PHE A 242 -9.07 7.01 -5.11
N TYR A 243 -9.18 5.87 -5.82
CA TYR A 243 -10.14 4.83 -5.48
C TYR A 243 -9.94 4.31 -4.03
N ILE A 244 -8.71 3.98 -3.66
CA ILE A 244 -8.40 3.48 -2.31
C ILE A 244 -8.65 4.58 -1.27
N LEU A 245 -8.22 5.82 -1.53
CA LEU A 245 -8.42 6.95 -0.61
C LEU A 245 -9.89 7.21 -0.34
N THR A 246 -10.73 7.32 -1.38
CA THR A 246 -12.16 7.55 -1.20
C THR A 246 -12.82 6.39 -0.47
N SER A 247 -12.43 5.15 -0.78
CA SER A 247 -12.98 3.95 -0.13
C SER A 247 -12.61 3.87 1.36
N LEU A 248 -11.37 4.22 1.71
CA LEU A 248 -10.92 4.24 3.10
C LEU A 248 -11.55 5.39 3.88
N ILE A 249 -11.50 6.61 3.36
CA ILE A 249 -11.95 7.81 4.08
C ILE A 249 -13.47 7.79 4.28
N ALA A 250 -14.25 7.21 3.36
CA ALA A 250 -15.70 7.03 3.53
C ALA A 250 -16.09 6.20 4.77
N HIS A 251 -15.17 5.38 5.30
CA HIS A 251 -15.38 4.60 6.51
C HIS A 251 -14.66 5.16 7.74
N ALA A 252 -13.93 6.27 7.58
CA ALA A 252 -13.06 6.83 8.60
C ALA A 252 -13.80 7.77 9.55
N ASN A 253 -13.23 7.93 10.73
CA ASN A 253 -13.59 8.97 11.68
C ASN A 253 -12.34 9.40 12.45
N ALA A 254 -12.45 10.44 13.27
CA ALA A 254 -11.32 11.02 13.99
C ALA A 254 -10.64 10.07 15.00
N GLN A 255 -11.32 8.99 15.43
CA GLN A 255 -10.72 7.97 16.31
C GLN A 255 -9.95 6.89 15.53
N MET A 256 -10.29 6.67 14.25
CA MET A 256 -9.72 5.61 13.42
C MET A 256 -8.47 6.04 12.66
N MET A 257 -8.36 7.32 12.30
CA MET A 257 -7.27 7.85 11.50
C MET A 257 -6.67 9.06 12.20
N ARG A 258 -5.36 9.28 12.14
CA ARG A 258 -4.74 10.52 12.62
C ARG A 258 -5.00 11.68 11.65
N ALA A 259 -5.08 12.90 12.18
CA ALA A 259 -5.18 14.09 11.35
C ALA A 259 -4.00 14.16 10.35
N PRO A 260 -4.24 14.42 9.05
CA PRO A 260 -3.17 14.62 8.09
C PRO A 260 -2.21 15.72 8.54
N THR A 261 -0.91 15.45 8.43
CA THR A 261 0.11 16.41 8.83
C THR A 261 0.22 17.56 7.84
N LYS A 262 0.89 18.65 8.24
CA LYS A 262 1.24 19.74 7.31
C LYS A 262 2.00 19.25 6.08
N PHE A 263 2.89 18.27 6.26
CA PHE A 263 3.64 17.65 5.18
C PHE A 263 2.73 16.92 4.19
N THR A 264 1.76 16.16 4.70
CA THR A 264 0.71 15.51 3.91
C THR A 264 -0.14 16.53 3.14
N LEU A 265 -0.57 17.60 3.79
CA LEU A 265 -1.35 18.66 3.16
C LEU A 265 -0.57 19.42 2.08
N TRP A 266 0.74 19.58 2.25
CA TRP A 266 1.59 20.15 1.21
C TRP A 266 1.69 19.25 -0.03
N SER A 267 1.79 17.93 0.15
CA SER A 267 1.77 17.00 -0.99
C SER A 267 0.41 17.00 -1.70
N LEU A 268 -0.70 17.05 -0.95
CA LEU A 268 -2.04 17.16 -1.53
C LEU A 268 -2.22 18.48 -2.30
N GLN A 269 -1.78 19.60 -1.72
CA GLN A 269 -1.77 20.91 -2.39
C GLN A 269 -0.91 20.90 -3.65
N TRP A 270 0.24 20.23 -3.60
CA TRP A 270 1.13 20.11 -4.75
C TRP A 270 0.45 19.35 -5.89
N ALA A 271 -0.18 18.20 -5.59
CA ALA A 271 -0.96 17.44 -6.56
C ALA A 271 -2.14 18.24 -7.12
N PHE A 272 -2.85 18.98 -6.27
CA PHE A 272 -3.91 19.89 -6.71
C PHE A 272 -3.41 20.89 -7.74
N ARG A 273 -2.26 21.53 -7.50
CA ARG A 273 -1.66 22.51 -8.42
C ARG A 273 -1.27 21.87 -9.75
N VAL A 274 -0.60 20.71 -9.72
CA VAL A 274 -0.26 19.95 -10.95
C VAL A 274 -1.50 19.72 -11.80
N PHE A 275 -2.54 19.13 -11.20
CA PHE A 275 -3.73 18.77 -11.95
C PHE A 275 -4.57 19.97 -12.41
N THR A 276 -4.49 21.09 -11.70
CA THR A 276 -5.19 22.33 -12.08
C THR A 276 -4.46 23.05 -13.22
N MET A 277 -3.13 22.99 -13.26
CA MET A 277 -2.34 23.60 -14.33
C MET A 277 -2.41 22.84 -15.65
N ASN A 278 -2.80 21.55 -15.62
CA ASN A 278 -2.97 20.73 -16.80
C ASN A 278 -4.45 20.45 -17.11
N PRO A 279 -5.02 21.03 -18.18
CA PRO A 279 -6.42 20.83 -18.54
C PRO A 279 -6.82 19.38 -18.81
N THR A 280 -5.86 18.50 -19.16
CA THR A 280 -6.17 17.08 -19.41
C THR A 280 -6.43 16.29 -18.13
N THR A 281 -6.11 16.85 -16.97
CA THR A 281 -6.23 16.19 -15.66
C THR A 281 -7.32 16.81 -14.78
N ASN A 282 -8.36 17.38 -15.41
CA ASN A 282 -9.46 18.02 -14.71
C ASN A 282 -10.23 17.06 -13.78
N VAL A 283 -10.25 15.75 -14.11
CA VAL A 283 -10.88 14.72 -13.27
C VAL A 283 -10.05 14.50 -12.00
N GLU A 284 -8.74 14.37 -12.12
CA GLU A 284 -7.82 14.19 -10.99
C GLU A 284 -7.81 15.40 -10.07
N ARG A 285 -7.87 16.62 -10.63
CA ARG A 285 -8.09 17.85 -9.85
C ARG A 285 -9.33 17.74 -8.97
N ASN A 286 -10.44 17.29 -9.55
CA ASN A 286 -11.70 17.12 -8.81
C ASN A 286 -11.58 16.03 -7.74
N ASN A 287 -10.87 14.93 -8.04
CA ASN A 287 -10.61 13.87 -7.07
C ASN A 287 -9.79 14.38 -5.87
N VAL A 288 -8.80 15.26 -6.09
CA VAL A 288 -8.06 15.90 -4.99
C VAL A 288 -8.99 16.73 -4.10
N LEU A 289 -9.88 17.54 -4.70
CA LEU A 289 -10.84 18.33 -3.92
C LEU A 289 -11.86 17.45 -3.18
N ALA A 290 -12.32 16.36 -3.79
CA ALA A 290 -13.21 15.39 -3.14
C ALA A 290 -12.52 14.73 -1.93
N VAL A 291 -11.27 14.28 -2.09
CA VAL A 291 -10.47 13.76 -0.97
C VAL A 291 -10.30 14.81 0.12
N LEU A 292 -10.00 16.06 -0.23
CA LEU A 292 -9.87 17.14 0.75
C LEU A 292 -11.18 17.37 1.52
N LEU A 293 -12.33 17.38 0.83
CA LEU A 293 -13.64 17.51 1.48
C LEU A 293 -13.93 16.38 2.46
N LEU A 294 -13.68 15.13 2.05
CA LEU A 294 -13.83 13.97 2.93
C LEU A 294 -12.92 14.06 4.17
N LEU A 295 -11.70 14.58 4.01
CA LEU A 295 -10.79 14.83 5.13
C LEU A 295 -11.30 15.96 6.04
N MET A 296 -11.87 17.04 5.48
CA MET A 296 -12.44 18.15 6.24
C MET A 296 -13.72 17.78 6.98
N GLU A 297 -14.49 16.83 6.47
CA GLU A 297 -15.66 16.28 7.18
C GLU A 297 -15.23 15.59 8.49
N ILE A 298 -14.09 14.89 8.47
CA ILE A 298 -13.52 14.26 9.67
C ILE A 298 -12.78 15.29 10.54
N TYR A 299 -12.09 16.24 9.91
CA TYR A 299 -11.25 17.27 10.53
C TYR A 299 -11.63 18.67 10.03
N PRO A 300 -12.67 19.31 10.60
CA PRO A 300 -13.16 20.60 10.09
C PRO A 300 -12.12 21.73 10.07
N ASP A 301 -11.11 21.63 10.94
CA ASP A 301 -10.05 22.62 11.11
C ASP A 301 -8.78 22.29 10.29
N LEU A 302 -8.83 21.28 9.40
CA LEU A 302 -7.66 20.71 8.72
C LEU A 302 -6.80 21.76 8.01
N LEU A 303 -7.42 22.72 7.35
CA LEU A 303 -6.71 23.75 6.58
C LEU A 303 -5.99 24.79 7.45
N LEU A 304 -6.23 24.85 8.77
CA LEU A 304 -5.38 25.61 9.70
C LEU A 304 -3.91 25.21 9.59
N GLY A 305 -3.64 23.93 9.33
CA GLY A 305 -2.29 23.42 9.16
C GLY A 305 -1.62 23.89 7.86
N ASN A 306 -2.38 24.34 6.86
CA ASN A 306 -1.86 24.77 5.56
C ASN A 306 -2.74 25.85 4.92
N LEU A 307 -2.70 27.07 5.47
CA LEU A 307 -3.45 28.22 4.95
C LEU A 307 -3.14 28.54 3.48
N THR A 308 -1.93 28.21 3.00
CA THR A 308 -1.62 28.38 1.57
C THR A 308 -2.48 27.53 0.65
N PHE A 309 -2.99 26.39 1.11
CA PHE A 309 -3.93 25.58 0.33
C PHE A 309 -5.35 26.18 0.37
N ALA A 310 -5.77 26.73 1.51
CA ALA A 310 -7.01 27.51 1.58
C ALA A 310 -6.99 28.71 0.61
N TYR A 311 -5.87 29.43 0.53
CA TYR A 311 -5.67 30.49 -0.45
C TYR A 311 -5.78 29.96 -1.89
N ASP A 312 -5.11 28.86 -2.23
CA ASP A 312 -5.21 28.27 -3.58
C ASP A 312 -6.65 27.95 -3.98
N ILE A 313 -7.45 27.39 -3.06
CA ILE A 313 -8.87 27.07 -3.25
C ILE A 313 -9.69 28.34 -3.50
N ALA A 314 -9.55 29.35 -2.64
CA ALA A 314 -10.27 30.62 -2.79
C ALA A 314 -9.91 31.35 -4.09
N MET A 315 -8.61 31.35 -4.43
CA MET A 315 -8.11 32.01 -5.63
C MET A 315 -8.60 31.34 -6.90
N LEU A 316 -8.65 30.01 -6.93
CA LEU A 316 -9.23 29.29 -8.07
C LEU A 316 -10.76 29.50 -8.17
N ALA A 317 -11.47 29.51 -7.04
CA ALA A 317 -12.91 29.76 -7.01
C ALA A 317 -13.28 31.16 -7.53
N MET A 318 -12.40 32.15 -7.32
CA MET A 318 -12.57 33.52 -7.80
C MET A 318 -11.94 33.79 -9.17
N ALA A 319 -11.22 32.82 -9.76
CA ALA A 319 -10.42 33.04 -10.96
C ALA A 319 -11.24 33.49 -12.18
N ARG A 320 -12.54 33.18 -12.21
CA ARG A 320 -13.46 33.62 -13.27
C ARG A 320 -13.84 35.10 -13.16
N ASP A 321 -13.89 35.63 -11.95
CA ASP A 321 -14.56 36.90 -11.65
C ASP A 321 -13.56 38.01 -11.26
N ILE A 322 -12.37 37.65 -10.80
CA ILE A 322 -11.38 38.60 -10.29
C ILE A 322 -10.02 38.36 -10.95
N SER A 323 -9.49 39.40 -11.60
CA SER A 323 -8.09 39.40 -12.03
C SER A 323 -7.19 39.74 -10.84
N PHE A 324 -6.47 38.73 -10.34
CA PHE A 324 -5.48 38.94 -9.30
C PHE A 324 -4.13 39.33 -9.90
N ARG A 325 -3.26 39.97 -9.09
CA ARG A 325 -1.83 40.13 -9.43
C ARG A 325 -1.24 38.77 -9.79
N SER A 326 -0.25 38.76 -10.71
CA SER A 326 0.39 37.55 -11.25
C SER A 326 0.65 36.50 -10.17
N ASN A 327 -0.19 35.47 -10.18
CA ASN A 327 -0.08 34.30 -9.32
C ASN A 327 -0.13 33.06 -10.22
N TRP A 328 0.05 31.88 -9.62
CA TRP A 328 0.06 30.64 -10.39
C TRP A 328 -1.30 30.30 -11.03
N THR A 329 -2.42 30.86 -10.51
CA THR A 329 -3.77 30.66 -11.06
C THR A 329 -4.13 31.64 -12.18
N SER A 330 -3.32 32.66 -12.43
CA SER A 330 -3.65 33.77 -13.36
C SER A 330 -3.77 33.33 -14.82
N HIS A 331 -3.26 32.14 -15.16
CA HIS A 331 -3.36 31.54 -16.49
C HIS A 331 -4.40 30.42 -16.58
N ILE A 332 -5.12 30.14 -15.50
CA ILE A 332 -6.08 29.04 -15.41
C ILE A 332 -7.46 29.58 -15.75
N ILE A 333 -8.07 29.00 -16.79
CA ILE A 333 -9.41 29.40 -17.25
C ILE A 333 -10.34 28.24 -17.01
N LEU A 334 -11.30 28.41 -16.09
CA LEU A 334 -12.39 27.47 -15.90
C LEU A 334 -13.41 27.64 -17.02
N THR A 335 -13.73 26.54 -17.69
CA THR A 335 -14.64 26.51 -18.84
C THR A 335 -16.05 26.10 -18.41
N THR A 336 -16.94 25.87 -19.39
CA THR A 336 -18.29 25.31 -19.16
C THR A 336 -18.31 23.78 -19.23
N SER A 337 -17.15 23.11 -19.13
CA SER A 337 -17.07 21.65 -19.08
C SER A 337 -17.77 21.09 -17.83
N HIS A 338 -18.19 19.83 -17.90
CA HIS A 338 -18.80 19.14 -16.77
C HIS A 338 -17.81 19.06 -15.59
N GLU A 339 -16.53 18.82 -15.89
CA GLU A 339 -15.45 18.72 -14.92
C GLU A 339 -15.19 20.06 -14.22
N ASP A 340 -15.23 21.19 -14.94
CA ASP A 340 -15.07 22.52 -14.34
C ASP A 340 -16.29 22.95 -13.51
N HIS A 341 -17.50 22.57 -13.93
CA HIS A 341 -18.69 22.77 -13.10
C HIS A 341 -18.62 21.97 -11.79
N SER A 342 -18.18 20.72 -11.87
CA SER A 342 -17.92 19.88 -10.70
C SER A 342 -16.84 20.49 -9.80
N CYS A 343 -15.76 20.98 -10.38
CA CYS A 343 -14.69 21.68 -9.66
C CYS A 343 -15.23 22.87 -8.87
N MET A 344 -16.01 23.75 -9.52
CA MET A 344 -16.60 24.91 -8.86
C MET A 344 -17.49 24.53 -7.68
N SER A 345 -18.28 23.47 -7.82
CA SER A 345 -19.12 22.95 -6.74
C SER A 345 -18.28 22.45 -5.57
N LEU A 346 -17.20 21.70 -5.85
CA LEU A 346 -16.27 21.21 -4.83
C LEU A 346 -15.50 22.34 -4.15
N LEU A 347 -15.06 23.37 -4.88
CA LEU A 347 -14.39 24.55 -4.33
C LEU A 347 -15.32 25.32 -3.39
N LEU A 348 -16.57 25.55 -3.77
CA LEU A 348 -17.57 26.22 -2.92
C LEU A 348 -17.85 25.41 -1.66
N MET A 349 -17.94 24.08 -1.77
CA MET A 349 -18.03 23.20 -0.61
C MET A 349 -16.79 23.26 0.27
N CYS A 350 -15.58 23.41 -0.28
CA CYS A 350 -14.38 23.57 0.54
C CYS A 350 -14.39 24.90 1.31
N ILE A 351 -14.82 25.98 0.65
CA ILE A 351 -14.88 27.32 1.25
C ILE A 351 -15.86 27.38 2.43
N SER A 352 -16.93 26.57 2.42
CA SER A 352 -17.88 26.55 3.54
C SER A 352 -17.27 26.05 4.87
N TYR A 353 -16.11 25.37 4.83
CA TYR A 353 -15.33 24.97 6.01
C TYR A 353 -14.35 26.05 6.49
N PHE A 354 -14.15 27.14 5.74
CA PHE A 354 -13.20 28.19 6.11
C PHE A 354 -13.54 28.95 7.40
N PRO A 355 -14.82 29.14 7.80
CA PRO A 355 -15.13 29.74 9.10
C PRO A 355 -14.49 29.00 10.29
N ASN A 356 -14.26 27.69 10.17
CA ASN A 356 -13.58 26.89 11.18
C ASN A 356 -12.05 27.15 11.19
N CYS A 357 -11.51 27.66 10.09
CA CYS A 357 -10.07 27.92 9.91
C CYS A 357 -9.70 29.39 10.15
N LEU A 358 -10.49 30.34 9.66
CA LEU A 358 -10.16 31.76 9.63
C LEU A 358 -11.05 32.50 10.63
N SER A 359 -10.65 32.54 11.90
CA SER A 359 -11.27 33.44 12.86
C SER A 359 -10.86 34.88 12.57
N GLY A 360 -11.77 35.84 12.78
CA GLY A 360 -11.50 37.28 12.58
C GLY A 360 -10.16 37.75 13.18
N PRO A 361 -9.79 37.33 14.41
CA PRO A 361 -8.49 37.65 14.99
C PRO A 361 -7.29 37.11 14.22
N LYS A 362 -7.33 35.86 13.73
CA LYS A 362 -6.22 35.26 12.95
C LYS A 362 -6.04 35.96 11.61
N VAL A 363 -7.14 36.27 10.92
CA VAL A 363 -7.10 37.05 9.67
C VAL A 363 -6.50 38.43 9.94
N ALA A 364 -6.90 39.08 11.03
CA ALA A 364 -6.38 40.40 11.40
C ALA A 364 -4.89 40.36 11.79
N GLU A 365 -4.43 39.27 12.41
CA GLU A 365 -3.02 39.02 12.74
C GLU A 365 -2.18 38.76 11.49
N GLU A 366 -2.59 37.85 10.60
CA GLU A 366 -1.87 37.52 9.36
C GLU A 366 -1.75 38.70 8.41
N HIS A 367 -2.79 39.54 8.34
CA HIS A 367 -2.78 40.75 7.52
C HIS A 367 -2.20 41.98 8.24
N GLN A 368 -1.63 41.80 9.44
CA GLN A 368 -1.06 42.88 10.27
C GLN A 368 -2.02 44.06 10.52
N LEU A 369 -3.33 43.83 10.40
CA LEU A 369 -4.36 44.88 10.49
C LEU A 369 -4.45 45.46 11.91
N LEU A 370 -4.06 44.68 12.92
CA LEU A 370 -4.03 45.13 14.32
C LEU A 370 -2.83 46.01 14.67
N GLY A 371 -1.73 45.95 13.90
CA GLY A 371 -0.57 46.82 14.08
C GLY A 371 -0.85 48.28 13.70
N LEU A 372 -1.85 48.51 12.84
CA LEU A 372 -2.29 49.84 12.42
C LEU A 372 -3.29 50.50 13.38
N LEU A 373 -3.82 49.77 14.37
CA LEU A 373 -4.78 50.30 15.35
C LEU A 373 -4.13 50.76 16.66
N ILE A 374 -2.84 50.46 16.88
CA ILE A 374 -2.08 50.83 18.10
C ILE A 374 -1.07 51.98 17.80
N GLY A 375 -0.97 52.42 16.55
CA GLY A 375 -0.17 53.58 16.16
C GLY A 375 -1.04 54.76 15.72
N ASN A 376 -1.67 55.44 16.67
CA ASN A 376 -2.07 56.85 16.58
C ASN A 376 -2.18 57.45 17.98
#